data_AF-A0A7S1RY78-F1
#
_entry.id   AF-A0A7S1RY78-F1
#
_cell.length_a   1.000
_cell.length_b   1.000
_cell.length_c   1.000
_cell.angle_alpha   90.00
_cell.angle_beta   90.00
_cell.angle_gamma   90.00
#
_symmetry.space_group_name_H-M   'P 1'
#
loop_
_entity.id
_entity.type
_entity.pdbx_description
1 polymer ?
#
loop_
_entity_poly.entity_id
_entity_poly.type
_entity_poly.pdbx_seq_one_letter_code
_entity_poly.pdbx_strand_id
1 'polypeptide(L)'
;CDAGSTFHHDPADHRTPWSCELVSGSGDSAASMPAHSPDRKEPGGHWLNGMKATHFWDCEAGDCDSSILRPFERKKAVLAPANAPTDPAEHGGSVYGEKLWMTGAMSDALSRWMGPNLLGYDDRYAGKCGGCGQCVLVRNPHSNHPDWTVVVMKKVRCHPDNPKCSGNQMTIDFAVPSFDHLQYSLANRCGAQWSEYTFLTREQSGTCGAMHKPAHCDCTKIPDSTPEQKMMRRGCELFKQWDWHHGTPEGLEYKKVECPQRMIDRFSGPGGFGGNGAIEFVEESAAVEAAAGSPGGTLSRFLMPAVTAGGLTILGAGLLLAARRGQGRPGRPAASELELLECEGSS
;
A
#
# COMPACT_ATOMS: atom_id res chain seq x y z
N CYS A 1 3.60 11.04 19.55
CA CYS A 1 4.76 11.95 19.55
C CYS A 1 5.73 11.45 20.60
N ASP A 2 6.85 10.85 20.20
CA ASP A 2 7.89 10.50 21.16
C ASP A 2 8.63 11.78 21.58
N ALA A 3 9.05 11.83 22.84
CA ALA A 3 9.76 12.96 23.40
C ALA A 3 11.11 13.14 22.68
N GLY A 4 11.29 14.28 22.00
CA GLY A 4 12.61 14.73 21.55
C GLY A 4 12.81 15.06 20.07
N SER A 5 11.79 14.97 19.20
CA SER A 5 11.94 15.41 17.80
C SER A 5 10.71 16.17 17.28
N THR A 6 10.97 17.38 16.77
CA THR A 6 10.00 18.27 16.10
C THR A 6 9.92 17.95 14.61
N PHE A 7 8.71 17.98 14.05
CA PHE A 7 8.50 18.15 12.61
C PHE A 7 7.65 19.40 12.39
N HIS A 8 8.30 20.50 12.00
CA HIS A 8 7.64 21.73 11.57
C HIS A 8 7.64 21.78 10.05
N HIS A 9 6.63 21.20 9.40
CA HIS A 9 6.45 21.42 7.96
C HIS A 9 5.01 21.58 7.46
N ASP A 10 3.99 21.60 8.33
CA ASP A 10 2.65 21.93 7.86
C ASP A 10 2.47 23.45 7.72
N PRO A 11 2.06 23.94 6.52
CA PRO A 11 1.59 25.31 6.33
C PRO A 11 0.48 25.63 7.32
N ALA A 12 0.36 26.90 7.74
CA ALA A 12 -0.59 27.34 8.75
C ALA A 12 -2.04 26.93 8.45
N ASP A 13 -2.37 26.77 7.17
CA ASP A 13 -3.69 26.46 6.63
C ASP A 13 -4.07 24.98 6.78
N HIS A 14 -3.12 24.12 7.17
CA HIS A 14 -3.31 22.65 7.32
C HIS A 14 -3.21 22.17 8.77
N ARG A 15 -3.14 23.09 9.74
CA ARG A 15 -3.17 22.76 11.17
C ARG A 15 -4.56 22.25 11.57
N THR A 16 -4.65 21.02 12.06
CA THR A 16 -5.88 20.48 12.65
C THR A 16 -5.98 20.80 14.15
N PRO A 17 -7.14 20.64 14.82
CA PRO A 17 -7.30 20.87 16.27
C PRO A 17 -6.38 20.03 17.18
N TRP A 18 -5.60 19.11 16.60
CA TRP A 18 -4.63 18.25 17.30
C TRP A 18 -3.18 18.64 17.03
N SER A 19 -2.95 19.77 16.36
CA SER A 19 -1.62 20.39 16.30
C SER A 19 -1.22 20.82 17.72
N CYS A 20 -0.18 20.17 18.26
CA CYS A 20 0.20 20.32 19.67
C CYS A 20 0.70 21.74 19.97
N GLU A 21 0.20 22.33 21.05
CA GLU A 21 0.73 23.55 21.65
C GLU A 21 1.46 23.17 22.96
N LEU A 22 2.68 23.67 23.16
CA LEU A 22 3.49 23.38 24.34
C LEU A 22 2.90 24.05 25.58
N VAL A 23 2.39 23.25 26.53
CA VAL A 23 2.22 23.69 27.92
C VAL A 23 3.49 23.30 28.70
N SER A 24 4.20 24.30 29.21
CA SER A 24 5.37 24.08 30.08
C SER A 24 4.92 23.73 31.48
N GLY A 25 5.35 22.59 32.04
CA GLY A 25 5.03 22.24 33.43
C GLY A 25 5.77 21.00 33.96
N SER A 26 6.72 21.28 34.87
CA SER A 26 7.40 20.47 35.89
C SER A 26 6.79 19.11 36.33
N GLY A 27 7.65 18.12 36.54
CA GLY A 27 7.30 16.75 36.92
C GLY A 27 7.12 16.48 38.42
N ASP A 28 6.80 15.21 38.74
CA ASP A 28 7.38 14.40 39.83
C ASP A 28 6.79 12.97 39.89
N SER A 29 7.71 11.99 39.86
CA SER A 29 7.83 10.73 40.63
C SER A 29 6.65 9.73 40.87
N ALA A 30 6.79 8.57 40.18
CA ALA A 30 6.89 7.17 40.68
C ALA A 30 5.82 6.52 41.59
N ALA A 31 5.27 5.37 41.13
CA ALA A 31 5.19 4.10 41.89
C ALA A 31 4.79 2.91 40.98
N SER A 32 5.42 1.76 41.24
CA SER A 32 5.41 0.50 40.46
C SER A 32 4.29 -0.49 40.83
N MET A 33 3.66 -1.09 39.81
CA MET A 33 2.72 -2.25 39.85
C MET A 33 2.82 -3.01 38.49
N PRO A 34 2.33 -4.27 38.37
CA PRO A 34 2.87 -5.28 37.45
C PRO A 34 2.60 -4.96 35.97
N ALA A 35 3.48 -5.42 35.09
CA ALA A 35 3.50 -5.11 33.66
C ALA A 35 2.20 -5.51 32.91
N HIS A 36 1.19 -4.66 32.95
CA HIS A 36 0.28 -4.44 31.83
C HIS A 36 1.02 -3.58 30.81
N SER A 37 1.09 -4.02 29.55
CA SER A 37 1.57 -3.17 28.45
C SER A 37 0.77 -1.86 28.48
N PRO A 38 1.39 -0.70 28.78
CA PRO A 38 0.66 0.47 29.25
C PRO A 38 -0.04 1.29 28.15
N ASP A 39 -0.14 0.78 26.92
CA ASP A 39 -0.51 1.65 25.79
C ASP A 39 -1.37 0.96 24.72
N ARG A 40 -2.23 -0.02 25.10
CA ARG A 40 -3.28 -0.47 24.18
C ARG A 40 -4.40 0.57 24.19
N LYS A 41 -4.57 1.27 23.07
CA LYS A 41 -5.75 2.11 22.85
C LYS A 41 -6.94 1.16 22.67
N GLU A 42 -7.87 1.14 23.61
CA GLU A 42 -9.11 0.39 23.42
C GLU A 42 -9.87 1.00 22.24
N PRO A 43 -10.12 0.24 21.15
CA PRO A 43 -10.84 0.79 20.02
C PRO A 43 -12.29 1.00 20.42
N GLY A 44 -12.79 2.23 20.34
CA GLY A 44 -14.19 2.54 20.64
C GLY A 44 -15.18 1.80 19.73
N GLY A 45 -16.44 1.70 20.17
CA GLY A 45 -17.52 1.08 19.41
C GLY A 45 -17.68 -0.44 19.61
N HIS A 46 -18.85 -0.95 19.24
CA HIS A 46 -19.17 -2.37 19.29
C HIS A 46 -18.67 -3.08 18.02
N TRP A 47 -18.40 -4.38 18.15
CA TRP A 47 -18.12 -5.23 16.98
C TRP A 47 -19.40 -5.44 16.17
N LEU A 48 -19.30 -5.19 14.87
CA LEU A 48 -20.32 -5.54 13.89
C LEU A 48 -19.99 -6.90 13.29
N ASN A 49 -21.02 -7.59 12.81
CA ASN A 49 -20.93 -8.94 12.25
C ASN A 49 -21.37 -8.95 10.78
N GLY A 50 -21.11 -10.05 10.09
CA GLY A 50 -21.65 -10.31 8.76
C GLY A 50 -20.82 -9.74 7.61
N MET A 51 -19.59 -9.29 7.87
CA MET A 51 -18.69 -8.88 6.79
C MET A 51 -18.29 -10.09 5.95
N LYS A 52 -18.29 -9.90 4.63
CA LYS A 52 -17.78 -10.89 3.68
C LYS A 52 -16.35 -10.57 3.32
N ALA A 53 -15.58 -11.61 3.03
CA ALA A 53 -14.19 -11.43 2.64
C ALA A 53 -13.81 -12.21 1.40
N THR A 54 -12.88 -11.65 0.64
CA THR A 54 -12.10 -12.31 -0.40
C THR A 54 -10.64 -11.84 -0.32
N HIS A 55 -9.82 -12.23 -1.28
CA HIS A 55 -8.44 -11.75 -1.39
C HIS A 55 -8.09 -11.49 -2.86
N PHE A 56 -7.16 -10.56 -3.09
CA PHE A 56 -6.69 -10.20 -4.42
C PHE A 56 -5.23 -9.72 -4.42
N TRP A 57 -4.61 -9.73 -5.61
CA TRP A 57 -3.39 -8.98 -5.91
C TRP A 57 -3.25 -8.83 -7.43
N ASP A 58 -3.89 -7.82 -7.97
CA ASP A 58 -3.97 -7.58 -9.41
C ASP A 58 -2.87 -6.62 -9.93
N CYS A 59 -2.01 -6.13 -9.02
CA CYS A 59 -0.97 -5.12 -9.24
C CYS A 59 -1.49 -3.76 -9.72
N GLU A 60 -2.80 -3.53 -9.71
CA GLU A 60 -3.38 -2.23 -10.06
C GLU A 60 -3.37 -1.33 -8.81
N ALA A 61 -2.85 -0.10 -8.94
CA ALA A 61 -3.00 0.85 -7.84
C ALA A 61 -4.48 1.04 -7.55
N GLY A 62 -4.81 1.09 -6.26
CA GLY A 62 -6.15 1.44 -5.82
C GLY A 62 -6.58 2.82 -6.30
N ASP A 63 -7.89 3.08 -6.28
CA ASP A 63 -8.46 4.42 -6.49
C ASP A 63 -7.85 5.45 -5.55
N CYS A 64 -7.58 5.07 -4.29
CA CYS A 64 -6.99 5.99 -3.32
C CYS A 64 -5.57 6.39 -3.75
N ASP A 65 -4.70 5.43 -4.03
CA ASP A 65 -3.31 5.70 -4.47
C ASP A 65 -3.29 6.42 -5.83
N SER A 66 -4.15 6.00 -6.77
CA SER A 66 -4.27 6.66 -8.08
C SER A 66 -4.75 8.12 -7.96
N SER A 67 -5.56 8.45 -6.95
CA SER A 67 -6.07 9.80 -6.73
C SER A 67 -4.98 10.82 -6.40
N ILE A 68 -3.82 10.38 -5.87
CA ILE A 68 -2.69 11.26 -5.53
C ILE A 68 -1.57 11.25 -6.57
N LEU A 69 -1.67 10.42 -7.62
CA LEU A 69 -0.68 10.36 -8.69
C LEU A 69 -0.72 11.65 -9.53
N ARG A 70 0.42 12.35 -9.64
CA ARG A 70 0.56 13.66 -10.29
C ARG A 70 1.88 13.75 -11.09
N PRO A 71 1.83 13.95 -12.43
CA PRO A 71 0.65 13.81 -13.28
C PRO A 71 0.12 12.37 -13.26
N PHE A 72 -1.16 12.19 -13.59
CA PHE A 72 -1.69 10.83 -13.71
C PHE A 72 -1.06 10.12 -14.92
N GLU A 73 -0.25 9.10 -14.65
CA GLU A 73 0.34 8.23 -15.66
C GLU A 73 -0.10 6.78 -15.39
N ARG A 74 -0.94 6.22 -16.26
CA ARG A 74 -1.52 4.89 -16.06
C ARG A 74 -0.49 3.79 -15.81
N LYS A 75 0.69 3.90 -16.42
CA LYS A 75 1.79 2.93 -16.26
C LYS A 75 2.40 2.92 -14.84
N LYS A 76 2.27 4.02 -14.09
CA LYS A 76 2.76 4.17 -12.71
C LYS A 76 1.72 3.84 -11.64
N ALA A 77 0.46 3.66 -12.05
CA ALA A 77 -0.64 3.26 -11.17
C ALA A 77 -0.55 1.77 -10.83
N VAL A 78 0.43 1.42 -10.01
CA VAL A 78 0.72 0.05 -9.57
C VAL A 78 0.57 -0.10 -8.06
N LEU A 79 -0.01 -1.23 -7.64
CA LEU A 79 -0.16 -1.56 -6.24
C LEU A 79 1.22 -1.70 -5.59
N ALA A 80 1.51 -0.85 -4.62
CA ALA A 80 2.83 -0.78 -4.01
C ALA A 80 3.11 -2.01 -3.10
N PRO A 81 4.35 -2.54 -3.05
CA PRO A 81 4.71 -3.68 -2.21
C PRO A 81 4.35 -3.53 -0.72
N ALA A 82 4.42 -2.31 -0.17
CA ALA A 82 4.11 -2.03 1.22
C ALA A 82 2.63 -2.26 1.55
N ASN A 83 1.74 -2.27 0.55
CA ASN A 83 0.32 -2.58 0.71
C ASN A 83 0.06 -4.06 1.05
N ALA A 84 1.07 -4.93 0.91
CA ALA A 84 1.04 -6.32 1.36
C ALA A 84 0.96 -6.41 2.90
N PRO A 85 0.45 -7.52 3.45
CA PRO A 85 0.38 -7.72 4.89
C PRO A 85 1.74 -7.55 5.57
N THR A 86 1.75 -6.93 6.76
CA THR A 86 2.96 -6.76 7.58
C THR A 86 2.67 -6.99 9.05
N ASP A 87 3.68 -7.44 9.79
CA ASP A 87 3.62 -7.57 11.24
C ASP A 87 3.87 -6.18 11.87
N PRO A 88 2.94 -5.64 12.68
CA PRO A 88 3.13 -4.39 13.41
C PRO A 88 4.39 -4.37 14.29
N ALA A 89 4.85 -5.51 14.80
CA ALA A 89 6.05 -5.59 15.66
C ALA A 89 7.32 -5.11 14.95
N GLU A 90 7.38 -5.23 13.63
CA GLU A 90 8.50 -4.72 12.81
C GLU A 90 8.48 -3.20 12.66
N HIS A 91 7.35 -2.57 13.01
CA HIS A 91 7.10 -1.13 12.92
C HIS A 91 6.81 -0.56 14.31
N GLY A 92 7.45 -1.14 15.33
CA GLY A 92 7.39 -0.69 16.71
C GLY A 92 6.12 -1.06 17.49
N GLY A 93 5.29 -1.96 16.95
CA GLY A 93 4.22 -2.63 17.70
C GLY A 93 2.80 -2.27 17.28
N SER A 94 1.86 -3.10 17.75
CA SER A 94 0.41 -2.96 17.53
C SER A 94 -0.18 -1.84 18.38
N VAL A 95 -1.18 -1.12 17.85
CA VAL A 95 -1.92 -0.09 18.61
C VAL A 95 -3.14 -0.68 19.34
N TYR A 96 -3.83 -1.61 18.69
CA TYR A 96 -5.07 -2.26 19.15
C TYR A 96 -4.86 -3.73 19.52
N GLY A 97 -3.61 -4.20 19.57
CA GLY A 97 -3.26 -5.61 19.76
C GLY A 97 -3.35 -6.47 18.49
N GLU A 98 -3.53 -5.83 17.32
CA GLU A 98 -3.54 -6.47 16.02
C GLU A 98 -2.24 -7.19 15.68
N LYS A 99 -2.39 -8.25 14.87
CA LYS A 99 -1.30 -9.11 14.40
C LYS A 99 -0.83 -8.75 13.00
N LEU A 100 -1.67 -8.05 12.23
CA LEU A 100 -1.37 -7.65 10.87
C LEU A 100 -1.84 -6.22 10.62
N TRP A 101 -1.06 -5.49 9.84
CA TRP A 101 -1.52 -4.34 9.07
C TRP A 101 -1.56 -4.71 7.60
N MET A 102 -2.62 -4.30 6.90
CA MET A 102 -2.74 -4.50 5.47
C MET A 102 -3.70 -3.50 4.83
N THR A 103 -3.86 -3.63 3.51
CA THR A 103 -4.81 -2.84 2.74
C THR A 103 -5.88 -3.72 2.13
N GLY A 104 -6.97 -3.12 1.63
CA GLY A 104 -8.00 -3.87 0.95
C GLY A 104 -8.86 -3.02 0.01
N ALA A 105 -9.60 -3.73 -0.84
CA ALA A 105 -10.71 -3.21 -1.59
C ALA A 105 -11.98 -3.29 -0.77
N MET A 106 -12.76 -2.22 -0.73
CA MET A 106 -13.98 -2.17 0.08
C MET A 106 -15.18 -1.87 -0.80
N SER A 107 -16.29 -2.58 -0.56
CA SER A 107 -17.54 -2.33 -1.27
C SER A 107 -18.04 -0.90 -1.05
N ASP A 108 -18.93 -0.44 -1.92
CA ASP A 108 -19.52 0.89 -1.82
C ASP A 108 -20.32 1.08 -0.52
N ALA A 109 -21.01 0.03 -0.05
CA ALA A 109 -21.72 0.05 1.23
C ALA A 109 -20.76 0.21 2.42
N LEU A 110 -19.64 -0.54 2.42
CA LEU A 110 -18.65 -0.44 3.48
C LEU A 110 -17.93 0.92 3.45
N SER A 111 -17.60 1.41 2.27
CA SER A 111 -16.94 2.71 2.06
C SER A 111 -17.81 3.87 2.59
N ARG A 112 -19.11 3.86 2.28
CA ARG A 112 -20.06 4.85 2.81
C ARG A 112 -20.17 4.80 4.33
N TRP A 113 -20.20 3.59 4.92
CA TRP A 113 -20.21 3.42 6.37
C TRP A 113 -18.90 3.93 7.03
N MET A 114 -17.76 3.77 6.37
CA MET A 114 -16.49 4.34 6.84
C MET A 114 -16.47 5.86 6.77
N GLY A 115 -17.20 6.47 5.84
CA GLY A 115 -17.35 7.92 5.72
C GLY A 115 -16.37 8.54 4.72
N PRO A 116 -15.98 9.82 4.89
CA PRO A 116 -15.19 10.54 3.90
C PRO A 116 -13.76 10.00 3.77
N ASN A 117 -13.11 10.37 2.66
CA ASN A 117 -11.69 10.14 2.46
C ASN A 117 -10.85 10.93 3.49
N LEU A 118 -9.70 10.38 3.88
CA LEU A 118 -8.71 10.99 4.76
C LEU A 118 -7.37 11.13 4.04
N LEU A 119 -6.36 11.66 4.73
CA LEU A 119 -4.96 11.66 4.29
C LEU A 119 -4.70 12.39 2.95
N GLY A 120 -5.58 13.32 2.58
CA GLY A 120 -5.44 14.12 1.36
C GLY A 120 -5.82 13.38 0.07
N TYR A 121 -6.48 12.22 0.15
CA TYR A 121 -7.03 11.53 -1.02
C TYR A 121 -8.14 12.37 -1.69
N ASP A 122 -8.14 12.41 -3.03
CA ASP A 122 -9.03 13.29 -3.81
C ASP A 122 -10.42 12.67 -3.97
N ASP A 123 -11.45 13.34 -3.47
CA ASP A 123 -12.87 12.96 -3.59
C ASP A 123 -13.39 12.94 -5.03
N ARG A 124 -12.65 13.54 -5.97
CA ARG A 124 -13.06 13.67 -7.38
C ARG A 124 -12.58 12.52 -8.27
N TYR A 125 -11.72 11.63 -7.76
CA TYR A 125 -11.25 10.46 -8.51
C TYR A 125 -12.34 9.35 -8.54
N ALA A 126 -12.21 8.38 -9.45
CA ALA A 126 -13.17 7.27 -9.58
C ALA A 126 -13.17 6.41 -8.31
N GLY A 127 -14.10 6.68 -7.38
CA GLY A 127 -14.07 6.12 -6.02
C GLY A 127 -15.00 6.83 -5.03
N LYS A 128 -16.04 7.52 -5.52
CA LYS A 128 -16.84 8.55 -4.82
C LYS A 128 -17.60 8.10 -3.57
N CYS A 129 -17.53 6.82 -3.22
CA CYS A 129 -18.18 6.26 -2.05
C CYS A 129 -17.35 6.48 -0.76
N GLY A 130 -16.23 7.20 -0.83
CA GLY A 130 -15.44 7.63 0.32
C GLY A 130 -14.50 6.53 0.86
N GLY A 131 -14.09 6.70 2.11
CA GLY A 131 -13.36 5.70 2.88
C GLY A 131 -11.85 5.63 2.64
N CYS A 132 -11.28 6.27 1.62
CA CYS A 132 -9.84 6.19 1.37
C CYS A 132 -9.04 6.65 2.58
N GLY A 133 -8.05 5.86 3.00
CA GLY A 133 -7.25 6.15 4.19
C GLY A 133 -7.99 5.95 5.52
N GLN A 134 -9.24 5.47 5.53
CA GLN A 134 -9.92 5.00 6.74
C GLN A 134 -9.50 3.56 7.05
N CYS A 135 -9.57 3.18 8.32
CA CYS A 135 -9.22 1.84 8.80
C CYS A 135 -10.37 1.13 9.52
N VAL A 136 -10.35 -0.19 9.41
CA VAL A 136 -11.17 -1.10 10.20
C VAL A 136 -10.28 -2.11 10.91
N LEU A 137 -10.68 -2.47 12.14
CA LEU A 137 -10.14 -3.61 12.84
C LEU A 137 -11.05 -4.80 12.55
N VAL A 138 -10.48 -5.92 12.12
CA VAL A 138 -11.21 -7.09 11.64
C VAL A 138 -10.80 -8.34 12.41
N ARG A 139 -11.74 -9.24 12.68
CA ARG A 139 -11.53 -10.61 13.18
C ARG A 139 -12.22 -11.60 12.27
N ASN A 140 -11.65 -12.81 12.20
CA ASN A 140 -12.24 -13.92 11.47
C ASN A 140 -12.54 -15.09 12.43
N PRO A 141 -13.79 -15.21 12.92
CA PRO A 141 -14.20 -16.35 13.73
C PRO A 141 -14.02 -17.72 13.05
N HIS A 142 -13.93 -17.75 11.72
CA HIS A 142 -13.73 -18.94 10.89
C HIS A 142 -12.27 -19.12 10.47
N SER A 143 -11.36 -18.96 11.44
CA SER A 143 -9.93 -19.20 11.29
C SER A 143 -9.42 -20.02 12.48
N ASN A 144 -8.21 -20.58 12.38
CA ASN A 144 -7.56 -21.23 13.53
C ASN A 144 -7.00 -20.22 14.55
N HIS A 145 -7.08 -18.92 14.23
CA HIS A 145 -6.70 -17.82 15.10
C HIS A 145 -7.84 -16.79 15.22
N PRO A 146 -8.99 -17.18 15.79
CA PRO A 146 -10.17 -16.31 15.88
C PRO A 146 -9.97 -15.10 16.81
N ASP A 147 -8.97 -15.16 17.69
CA ASP A 147 -8.54 -14.08 18.58
C ASP A 147 -7.70 -13.01 17.88
N TRP A 148 -7.13 -13.33 16.71
CA TRP A 148 -6.33 -12.37 15.95
C TRP A 148 -7.20 -11.24 15.41
N THR A 149 -6.71 -10.02 15.62
CA THR A 149 -7.23 -8.83 14.95
C THR A 149 -6.26 -8.36 13.87
N VAL A 150 -6.81 -7.74 12.84
CA VAL A 150 -6.07 -7.15 11.72
C VAL A 150 -6.57 -5.74 11.47
N VAL A 151 -5.67 -4.77 11.30
CA VAL A 151 -6.06 -3.43 10.82
C VAL A 151 -5.95 -3.40 9.30
N VAL A 152 -7.03 -2.99 8.65
CA VAL A 152 -7.13 -2.89 7.19
C VAL A 152 -7.42 -1.45 6.81
N MET A 153 -6.54 -0.84 6.02
CA MET A 153 -6.80 0.48 5.41
C MET A 153 -7.48 0.32 4.05
N LYS A 154 -8.53 1.08 3.78
CA LYS A 154 -9.09 1.16 2.43
C LYS A 154 -8.09 1.86 1.51
N LYS A 155 -7.69 1.13 0.46
CA LYS A 155 -6.91 1.67 -0.67
C LYS A 155 -7.61 1.49 -2.00
N VAL A 156 -8.50 0.50 -2.09
CA VAL A 156 -9.17 0.11 -3.33
C VAL A 156 -10.70 0.15 -3.14
N ARG A 157 -11.44 0.45 -4.19
CA ARG A 157 -12.89 0.30 -4.31
C ARG A 157 -13.15 -1.09 -4.86
N CYS A 158 -13.91 -1.90 -4.15
CA CYS A 158 -14.44 -3.12 -4.72
C CYS A 158 -15.66 -2.78 -5.57
N HIS A 159 -15.49 -2.80 -6.90
CA HIS A 159 -16.51 -2.38 -7.85
C HIS A 159 -17.78 -3.24 -7.76
N PRO A 160 -19.00 -2.66 -7.87
CA PRO A 160 -20.26 -3.41 -7.80
C PRO A 160 -20.45 -4.42 -8.94
N ASP A 161 -19.69 -4.33 -10.04
CA ASP A 161 -19.66 -5.38 -11.07
C ASP A 161 -19.14 -6.72 -10.52
N ASN A 162 -18.36 -6.70 -9.44
CA ASN A 162 -18.08 -7.90 -8.67
C ASN A 162 -19.34 -8.25 -7.85
N PRO A 163 -19.98 -9.41 -8.08
CA PRO A 163 -21.20 -9.79 -7.35
C PRO A 163 -21.01 -9.87 -5.83
N LYS A 164 -19.77 -10.00 -5.34
CA LYS A 164 -19.47 -10.00 -3.90
C LYS A 164 -19.45 -8.61 -3.29
N CYS A 165 -19.42 -7.56 -4.10
CA CYS A 165 -19.31 -6.16 -3.65
C CYS A 165 -20.53 -5.31 -4.04
N SER A 166 -21.50 -5.90 -4.73
CA SER A 166 -22.72 -5.23 -5.17
C SER A 166 -23.73 -5.02 -4.04
N GLY A 167 -24.59 -4.00 -4.22
CA GLY A 167 -25.69 -3.69 -3.31
C GLY A 167 -25.21 -3.26 -1.92
N ASN A 168 -25.88 -3.77 -0.88
CA ASN A 168 -25.60 -3.42 0.52
C ASN A 168 -24.61 -4.38 1.20
N GLN A 169 -23.84 -5.15 0.42
CA GLN A 169 -22.88 -6.10 0.98
C GLN A 169 -21.72 -5.36 1.64
N MET A 170 -21.44 -5.68 2.90
CA MET A 170 -20.26 -5.21 3.62
C MET A 170 -19.09 -6.14 3.31
N THR A 171 -18.31 -5.81 2.28
CA THR A 171 -17.27 -6.71 1.75
C THR A 171 -15.90 -6.05 1.77
N ILE A 172 -14.90 -6.82 2.19
CA ILE A 172 -13.47 -6.49 2.02
C ILE A 172 -12.82 -7.54 1.12
N ASP A 173 -12.19 -7.09 0.06
CA ASP A 173 -11.22 -7.87 -0.71
C ASP A 173 -9.83 -7.56 -0.15
N PHE A 174 -9.18 -8.51 0.51
CA PHE A 174 -7.91 -8.28 1.18
C PHE A 174 -6.74 -8.29 0.19
N ALA A 175 -5.89 -7.26 0.21
CA ALA A 175 -4.72 -7.20 -0.67
C ALA A 175 -3.64 -8.17 -0.16
N VAL A 176 -3.49 -9.32 -0.81
CA VAL A 176 -2.53 -10.36 -0.44
C VAL A 176 -1.78 -10.87 -1.67
N PRO A 177 -0.46 -10.67 -1.76
CA PRO A 177 0.34 -11.18 -2.87
C PRO A 177 0.14 -12.67 -3.11
N SER A 178 0.06 -13.08 -4.37
CA SER A 178 -0.26 -14.44 -4.85
C SER A 178 -1.72 -14.89 -4.74
N PHE A 179 -2.62 -14.09 -4.16
CA PHE A 179 -4.01 -14.49 -3.96
C PHE A 179 -5.02 -13.93 -4.96
N ASP A 180 -4.56 -13.38 -6.09
CA ASP A 180 -5.48 -12.95 -7.15
C ASP A 180 -6.20 -14.14 -7.81
N HIS A 181 -7.52 -14.08 -7.86
CA HIS A 181 -8.29 -15.11 -8.53
C HIS A 181 -8.35 -14.84 -10.03
N LEU A 182 -7.33 -15.28 -10.79
CA LEU A 182 -7.10 -14.88 -12.20
C LEU A 182 -8.30 -15.03 -13.15
N GLN A 183 -9.22 -15.96 -12.88
CA GLN A 183 -10.45 -16.14 -13.67
C GLN A 183 -11.47 -15.01 -13.47
N TYR A 184 -11.50 -14.41 -12.28
CA TYR A 184 -12.46 -13.36 -11.89
C TYR A 184 -11.82 -11.97 -11.78
N SER A 185 -10.49 -11.90 -11.84
CA SER A 185 -9.75 -10.64 -11.76
C SER A 185 -9.96 -9.80 -13.01
N LEU A 186 -10.59 -8.63 -12.83
CA LEU A 186 -10.94 -7.70 -13.90
C LEU A 186 -9.81 -6.70 -14.23
N ALA A 187 -8.91 -6.45 -13.27
CA ALA A 187 -7.91 -5.39 -13.34
C ALA A 187 -6.46 -5.89 -13.37
N ASN A 188 -6.22 -7.22 -13.38
CA ASN A 188 -4.86 -7.75 -13.29
C ASN A 188 -3.95 -7.26 -14.42
N ARG A 189 -2.93 -6.51 -14.01
CA ARG A 189 -1.88 -5.93 -14.84
C ARG A 189 -0.49 -6.43 -14.47
N CYS A 190 -0.37 -7.38 -13.55
CA CYS A 190 0.92 -7.93 -13.13
C CYS A 190 1.70 -8.45 -14.36
N GLY A 191 2.94 -8.01 -14.52
CA GLY A 191 3.81 -8.35 -15.65
C GLY A 191 3.40 -7.74 -17.00
N ALA A 192 2.40 -6.87 -17.06
CA ALA A 192 1.98 -6.24 -18.31
C ALA A 192 3.05 -5.25 -18.81
N GLN A 193 3.42 -5.35 -20.10
CA GLN A 193 4.47 -4.53 -20.71
C GLN A 193 4.20 -3.01 -20.69
N TRP A 194 2.95 -2.61 -20.50
CA TRP A 194 2.54 -1.21 -20.42
C TRP A 194 2.50 -0.66 -18.98
N SER A 195 2.82 -1.49 -17.98
CA SER A 195 2.90 -1.12 -16.57
C SER A 195 4.36 -1.12 -16.11
N GLU A 196 4.73 -0.15 -15.28
CA GLU A 196 6.06 -0.09 -14.68
C GLU A 196 6.09 -0.92 -13.39
N TYR A 197 7.18 -1.62 -13.12
CA TYR A 197 7.52 -2.21 -11.81
C TYR A 197 6.33 -2.87 -11.07
N THR A 198 5.67 -3.85 -11.68
CA THR A 198 4.58 -4.61 -11.02
C THR A 198 5.09 -5.69 -10.05
N PHE A 199 6.41 -5.94 -10.05
CA PHE A 199 7.17 -6.86 -9.20
C PHE A 199 6.80 -8.35 -9.30
N LEU A 200 5.60 -8.68 -9.78
CA LEU A 200 5.10 -10.02 -10.04
C LEU A 200 4.63 -10.15 -11.49
N THR A 201 4.70 -11.38 -12.03
CA THR A 201 3.94 -11.74 -13.22
C THR A 201 2.47 -11.99 -12.87
N ARG A 202 1.60 -11.99 -13.89
CA ARG A 202 0.20 -12.42 -13.76
C ARG A 202 0.06 -13.77 -13.06
N GLU A 203 0.91 -14.72 -13.39
CA GLU A 203 0.82 -16.08 -12.84
C GLU A 203 1.26 -16.14 -11.37
N GLN A 204 2.32 -15.41 -11.02
CA GLN A 204 2.80 -15.27 -9.64
C GLN A 204 1.78 -14.58 -8.75
N SER A 205 1.03 -13.61 -9.29
CA SER A 205 0.04 -12.86 -8.52
C SER A 205 -1.20 -13.65 -8.15
N GLY A 206 -1.46 -14.78 -8.82
CA GLY A 206 -2.66 -15.60 -8.61
C GLY A 206 -2.43 -17.08 -8.31
N THR A 207 -1.20 -17.47 -7.98
CA THR A 207 -0.86 -18.88 -7.68
C THR A 207 -1.73 -19.50 -6.59
N CYS A 208 -2.23 -18.69 -5.66
CA CYS A 208 -3.04 -19.11 -4.52
C CYS A 208 -4.51 -18.65 -4.60
N GLY A 209 -4.90 -17.86 -5.60
CA GLY A 209 -6.21 -17.20 -5.64
C GLY A 209 -7.41 -18.15 -5.77
N ALA A 210 -7.24 -19.33 -6.37
CA ALA A 210 -8.30 -20.34 -6.47
C ALA A 210 -8.34 -21.32 -5.28
N MET A 211 -7.44 -21.15 -4.30
CA MET A 211 -7.34 -22.10 -3.19
C MET A 211 -8.50 -21.97 -2.22
N HIS A 212 -9.08 -23.12 -1.86
CA HIS A 212 -10.11 -23.16 -0.84
C HIS A 212 -9.57 -22.85 0.56
N LYS A 213 -8.34 -23.28 0.88
CA LYS A 213 -7.67 -23.03 2.16
C LYS A 213 -6.44 -22.16 1.96
N PRO A 214 -6.49 -20.86 2.28
CA PRO A 214 -5.37 -19.95 2.09
C PRO A 214 -4.06 -20.41 2.74
N ALA A 215 -4.12 -21.03 3.91
CA ALA A 215 -2.94 -21.51 4.65
C ALA A 215 -2.04 -22.48 3.86
N HIS A 216 -2.57 -23.16 2.84
CA HIS A 216 -1.82 -24.10 2.00
C HIS A 216 -1.09 -23.44 0.82
N CYS A 217 -1.17 -22.12 0.69
CA CYS A 217 -0.50 -21.38 -0.38
C CYS A 217 1.03 -21.57 -0.35
N ASP A 218 1.65 -21.74 -1.51
CA ASP A 218 3.10 -21.75 -1.67
C ASP A 218 3.59 -20.34 -2.02
N CYS A 219 3.94 -19.53 -1.01
CA CYS A 219 4.42 -18.17 -1.26
C CYS A 219 5.84 -18.13 -1.84
N THR A 220 6.57 -19.26 -1.89
CA THR A 220 7.90 -19.30 -2.53
C THR A 220 7.83 -19.05 -4.04
N LYS A 221 6.62 -19.09 -4.61
CA LYS A 221 6.34 -18.70 -6.00
C LYS A 221 6.50 -17.21 -6.25
N ILE A 222 6.38 -16.38 -5.22
CA ILE A 222 6.85 -14.99 -5.27
C ILE A 222 8.37 -15.04 -5.21
N PRO A 223 9.12 -14.47 -6.17
CA PRO A 223 10.59 -14.44 -6.08
C PRO A 223 11.08 -13.65 -4.86
N ASP A 224 12.38 -13.68 -4.58
CA ASP A 224 13.03 -12.93 -3.50
C ASP A 224 14.30 -12.23 -3.99
N SER A 225 14.38 -11.97 -5.30
CA SER A 225 15.52 -11.30 -5.90
C SER A 225 15.60 -9.81 -5.58
N THR A 226 14.49 -9.17 -5.22
CA THR A 226 14.45 -7.74 -4.86
C THR A 226 13.85 -7.50 -3.47
N PRO A 227 14.12 -6.36 -2.80
CA PRO A 227 13.48 -6.00 -1.54
C PRO A 227 11.95 -6.01 -1.60
N GLU A 228 11.36 -5.54 -2.70
CA GLU A 228 9.92 -5.52 -2.95
C GLU A 228 9.33 -6.92 -2.98
N GLN A 229 9.99 -7.85 -3.68
CA GLN A 229 9.53 -9.22 -3.77
C GLN A 229 9.67 -9.96 -2.44
N LYS A 230 10.75 -9.71 -1.69
CA LYS A 230 10.89 -10.22 -0.31
C LYS A 230 9.76 -9.71 0.60
N MET A 231 9.40 -8.43 0.49
CA MET A 231 8.29 -7.84 1.24
C MET A 231 6.96 -8.51 0.89
N MET A 232 6.66 -8.69 -0.40
CA MET A 232 5.43 -9.34 -0.83
C MET A 232 5.38 -10.82 -0.44
N ARG A 233 6.50 -11.55 -0.56
CA ARG A 233 6.59 -12.95 -0.10
C ARG A 233 6.30 -13.04 1.40
N ARG A 234 6.90 -12.16 2.21
CA ARG A 234 6.65 -12.09 3.65
C ARG A 234 5.17 -11.81 3.95
N GLY A 235 4.54 -10.88 3.23
CA GLY A 235 3.12 -10.58 3.40
C GLY A 235 2.20 -11.76 3.05
N CYS A 236 2.53 -12.49 1.99
CA CYS A 236 1.84 -13.75 1.66
C CYS A 236 1.96 -14.77 2.80
N GLU A 237 3.16 -14.97 3.33
CA GLU A 237 3.38 -15.91 4.45
C GLU A 237 2.69 -15.48 5.74
N LEU A 238 2.63 -14.18 6.02
CA LEU A 238 1.95 -13.67 7.19
C LEU A 238 0.43 -13.85 7.11
N PHE A 239 -0.17 -13.61 5.94
CA PHE A 239 -1.60 -13.85 5.74
C PHE A 239 -1.98 -15.32 5.94
N LYS A 240 -1.16 -16.25 5.43
CA LYS A 240 -1.35 -17.69 5.64
C LYS A 240 -1.41 -18.07 7.11
N GLN A 241 -0.62 -17.42 7.96
CA GLN A 241 -0.59 -17.70 9.40
C GLN A 241 -1.88 -17.31 10.10
N TRP A 242 -2.71 -16.42 9.52
CA TRP A 242 -4.05 -16.19 10.05
C TRP A 242 -4.95 -17.41 9.89
N ASP A 243 -4.60 -18.32 8.97
CA ASP A 243 -5.13 -19.67 8.85
C ASP A 243 -6.66 -19.75 8.73
N TRP A 244 -7.15 -19.08 7.69
CA TRP A 244 -8.56 -19.10 7.33
C TRP A 244 -9.02 -20.50 6.92
N HIS A 245 -10.19 -20.92 7.41
CA HIS A 245 -10.78 -22.21 7.04
C HIS A 245 -11.24 -22.25 5.58
N HIS A 246 -11.60 -21.10 5.03
CA HIS A 246 -12.10 -20.91 3.67
C HIS A 246 -11.53 -19.62 3.05
N GLY A 247 -11.28 -19.58 1.74
CA GLY A 247 -10.78 -18.39 1.02
C GLY A 247 -11.81 -17.27 0.86
N THR A 248 -13.09 -17.56 1.09
CA THR A 248 -14.18 -16.58 1.00
C THR A 248 -15.10 -16.65 2.21
N PRO A 249 -14.59 -16.38 3.43
CA PRO A 249 -15.38 -16.49 4.63
C PRO A 249 -16.48 -15.42 4.65
N GLU A 250 -17.61 -15.80 5.21
CA GLU A 250 -18.73 -14.92 5.49
C GLU A 250 -18.88 -14.82 7.02
N GLY A 251 -19.23 -13.65 7.54
CA GLY A 251 -19.40 -13.48 8.98
C GLY A 251 -18.15 -12.99 9.71
N LEU A 252 -17.27 -12.27 9.03
CA LEU A 252 -16.18 -11.56 9.71
C LEU A 252 -16.76 -10.49 10.65
N GLU A 253 -16.05 -10.29 11.74
CA GLU A 253 -16.33 -9.27 12.74
C GLU A 253 -15.49 -8.04 12.43
N TYR A 254 -16.06 -6.85 12.54
CA TYR A 254 -15.33 -5.61 12.25
C TYR A 254 -15.81 -4.44 13.08
N LYS A 255 -14.93 -3.44 13.24
CA LYS A 255 -15.29 -2.11 13.73
C LYS A 255 -14.35 -1.05 13.17
N LYS A 256 -14.82 0.18 13.12
CA LYS A 256 -14.04 1.32 12.64
C LYS A 256 -12.97 1.67 13.68
N VAL A 257 -11.77 1.98 13.21
CA VAL A 257 -10.66 2.43 14.06
C VAL A 257 -9.91 3.57 13.37
N GLU A 258 -9.14 4.33 14.13
CA GLU A 258 -8.13 5.19 13.53
C GLU A 258 -7.03 4.32 12.92
N CYS A 259 -6.45 4.76 11.80
CA CYS A 259 -5.29 4.08 11.28
C CYS A 259 -4.08 4.33 12.19
N PRO A 260 -3.33 3.29 12.60
CA PRO A 260 -2.06 3.48 13.29
C PRO A 260 -1.14 4.39 12.49
N GLN A 261 -0.52 5.41 13.11
CA GLN A 261 0.32 6.35 12.37
C GLN A 261 1.48 5.64 11.65
N ARG A 262 2.11 4.66 12.31
CA ARG A 262 3.20 3.88 11.71
C ARG A 262 2.76 2.99 10.54
N MET A 263 1.48 2.63 10.47
CA MET A 263 0.89 1.98 9.29
C MET A 263 0.76 2.97 8.14
N ILE A 264 0.34 4.22 8.41
CA ILE A 264 0.27 5.30 7.41
C ILE A 264 1.68 5.60 6.88
N ASP A 265 2.66 5.75 7.77
CA ASP A 265 4.05 6.05 7.44
C ASP A 265 4.64 4.95 6.54
N ARG A 266 4.33 3.69 6.83
CA ARG A 266 4.73 2.56 5.99
C ARG A 266 4.16 2.66 4.57
N PHE A 267 2.85 2.89 4.43
CA PHE A 267 2.22 2.92 3.12
C PHE A 267 2.56 4.16 2.28
N SER A 268 3.11 5.19 2.92
CA SER A 268 3.59 6.43 2.27
C SER A 268 5.12 6.48 2.14
N GLY A 269 5.85 5.48 2.67
CA GLY A 269 7.30 5.42 2.72
C GLY A 269 7.92 4.48 1.66
N PRO A 270 9.17 4.02 1.85
CA PRO A 270 9.83 3.07 0.94
C PRO A 270 9.01 1.79 0.72
N GLY A 271 8.83 1.41 -0.54
CA GLY A 271 7.92 0.35 -0.97
C GLY A 271 6.44 0.73 -0.97
N GLY A 272 6.09 1.92 -0.49
CA GLY A 272 4.74 2.48 -0.47
C GLY A 272 4.40 3.24 -1.76
N PHE A 273 3.40 4.13 -1.68
CA PHE A 273 2.93 4.90 -2.83
C PHE A 273 2.95 6.39 -2.54
N GLY A 274 3.44 7.18 -3.51
CA GLY A 274 3.47 8.64 -3.44
C GLY A 274 2.98 9.30 -4.72
N GLY A 275 3.13 10.62 -4.80
CA GLY A 275 2.64 11.41 -5.94
C GLY A 275 3.24 11.02 -7.30
N ASN A 276 4.34 10.26 -7.31
CA ASN A 276 5.02 9.79 -8.52
C ASN A 276 4.86 8.29 -8.78
N GLY A 277 4.00 7.58 -8.04
CA GLY A 277 3.82 6.12 -8.15
C GLY A 277 4.40 5.37 -6.95
N ALA A 278 4.69 4.08 -7.16
CA ALA A 278 5.36 3.26 -6.15
C ALA A 278 6.75 3.84 -5.80
N ILE A 279 7.07 3.88 -4.52
CA ILE A 279 8.33 4.40 -3.98
C ILE A 279 9.31 3.23 -3.90
N GLU A 280 10.44 3.30 -4.62
CA GLU A 280 11.46 2.25 -4.61
C GLU A 280 12.15 2.15 -3.25
N PHE A 281 12.67 0.96 -2.92
CA PHE A 281 13.65 0.84 -1.85
C PHE A 281 14.97 1.42 -2.35
N VAL A 282 15.30 2.64 -1.93
CA VAL A 282 16.65 3.16 -2.15
C VAL A 282 17.56 2.30 -1.28
N GLU A 283 18.36 1.42 -1.89
CA GLU A 283 19.49 0.85 -1.18
C GLU A 283 20.35 2.02 -0.74
N GLU A 284 20.44 2.24 0.57
CA GLU A 284 21.41 3.12 1.18
C GLU A 284 22.79 2.49 0.96
N SER A 285 23.24 2.56 -0.29
CA SER A 285 24.49 1.99 -0.77
C SER A 285 25.61 2.80 -0.15
N ALA A 286 26.18 2.29 0.94
CA ALA A 286 27.60 2.36 1.33
C ALA A 286 28.39 3.68 1.11
N ALA A 287 27.73 4.83 0.95
CA ALA A 287 28.35 6.11 0.61
C ALA A 287 28.58 6.98 1.84
N VAL A 288 27.95 6.66 2.97
CA VAL A 288 28.12 7.40 4.24
C VAL A 288 29.33 6.89 5.03
N GLU A 289 29.76 5.63 4.87
CA GLU A 289 31.00 5.13 5.49
C GLU A 289 32.28 5.57 4.74
N ALA A 290 32.20 5.88 3.45
CA ALA A 290 33.34 6.42 2.70
C ALA A 290 33.67 7.88 3.08
N ALA A 291 32.75 8.61 3.71
CA ALA A 291 32.94 9.99 4.13
C ALA A 291 33.46 10.14 5.58
N ALA A 292 33.40 9.09 6.41
CA ALA A 292 33.80 9.13 7.82
C ALA A 292 35.22 8.57 8.09
N GLY A 293 35.89 8.02 7.07
CA GLY A 293 37.23 7.44 7.20
C GLY A 293 38.34 8.32 6.62
N SER A 294 38.67 9.44 7.26
CA SER A 294 39.96 10.10 6.99
C SER A 294 40.53 10.77 8.24
N PRO A 295 41.55 10.17 8.87
CA PRO A 295 42.53 10.91 9.65
C PRO A 295 43.83 11.02 8.86
N GLY A 296 44.26 12.27 8.65
CA GLY A 296 45.67 12.66 8.75
C GLY A 296 46.70 11.99 7.83
N GLY A 297 46.93 12.63 6.70
CA GLY A 297 48.27 13.05 6.24
C GLY A 297 49.39 12.01 6.10
N THR A 298 49.88 11.84 4.86
CA THR A 298 51.28 12.17 4.56
C THR A 298 51.50 12.31 3.05
N LEU A 299 52.21 13.38 2.69
CA LEU A 299 52.71 13.69 1.37
C LEU A 299 53.54 12.51 0.81
N SER A 300 53.22 12.05 -0.40
CA SER A 300 54.25 11.43 -1.24
C SER A 300 54.03 11.78 -2.71
N ARG A 301 55.05 12.47 -3.24
CA ARG A 301 55.22 12.91 -4.62
C ARG A 301 55.53 11.69 -5.50
N PHE A 302 54.77 11.46 -6.56
CA PHE A 302 55.25 10.79 -7.79
C PHE A 302 54.42 11.34 -8.98
N LEU A 303 54.97 12.30 -9.72
CA LEU A 303 55.55 12.12 -11.06
C LEU A 303 54.55 11.65 -12.12
N MET A 304 54.04 12.61 -12.90
CA MET A 304 53.44 12.38 -14.21
C MET A 304 54.48 11.83 -15.20
N PRO A 305 54.02 11.14 -16.26
CA PRO A 305 54.36 11.61 -17.59
C PRO A 305 53.13 11.76 -18.49
N ALA A 306 53.14 12.87 -19.22
CA ALA A 306 52.31 13.13 -20.38
C ALA A 306 52.91 12.44 -21.61
N VAL A 307 52.11 11.72 -22.41
CA VAL A 307 52.44 11.36 -23.80
C VAL A 307 51.15 11.30 -24.66
N THR A 308 51.01 12.34 -25.49
CA THR A 308 50.56 12.44 -26.90
C THR A 308 49.28 11.76 -27.44
N ALA A 309 48.35 12.62 -27.86
CA ALA A 309 47.93 12.90 -29.24
C ALA A 309 47.79 11.79 -30.30
N GLY A 310 46.60 11.77 -30.92
CA GLY A 310 46.23 11.16 -32.21
C GLY A 310 44.77 10.69 -32.14
N GLY A 311 43.80 11.07 -32.96
CA GLY A 311 43.78 11.70 -34.28
C GLY A 311 42.69 10.98 -35.12
N LEU A 312 41.86 11.77 -35.82
CA LEU A 312 40.92 11.42 -36.92
C LEU A 312 39.51 10.82 -36.63
N THR A 313 38.52 11.73 -36.73
CA THR A 313 37.36 11.74 -37.65
C THR A 313 36.99 10.48 -38.47
N ILE A 314 35.68 10.18 -38.56
CA ILE A 314 34.95 10.00 -39.83
C ILE A 314 33.48 10.44 -39.66
N LEU A 315 33.03 11.24 -40.63
CA LEU A 315 31.67 11.68 -40.91
C LEU A 315 30.80 10.53 -41.44
N GLY A 316 29.50 10.55 -41.12
CA GLY A 316 28.51 9.67 -41.76
C GLY A 316 27.10 10.23 -41.60
N ALA A 317 26.75 11.22 -42.43
CA ALA A 317 25.39 11.69 -42.61
C ALA A 317 24.58 10.67 -43.43
N GLY A 318 23.35 10.39 -43.01
CA GLY A 318 22.38 9.59 -43.74
C GLY A 318 20.96 10.04 -43.40
N LEU A 319 20.50 11.06 -44.11
CA LEU A 319 19.10 11.49 -44.18
C LEU A 319 18.34 10.61 -45.17
N LEU A 320 17.06 10.30 -44.88
CA LEU A 320 15.88 10.21 -45.78
C LEU A 320 14.74 9.53 -44.99
N LEU A 321 13.79 10.26 -44.40
CA LEU A 321 12.53 10.83 -44.94
C LEU A 321 11.38 9.85 -45.25
N ALA A 322 10.23 10.16 -44.61
CA ALA A 322 8.83 10.02 -45.05
C ALA A 322 8.21 8.60 -45.07
N ALA A 323 6.93 8.36 -44.79
CA ALA A 323 5.82 9.15 -44.27
C ALA A 323 4.64 8.21 -43.89
N ARG A 324 3.77 8.74 -43.03
CA ARG A 324 2.42 8.34 -42.57
C ARG A 324 1.56 7.39 -43.43
N ARG A 325 0.85 6.50 -42.73
CA ARG A 325 -0.62 6.23 -42.77
C ARG A 325 -0.91 5.36 -41.52
N GLY A 326 -1.79 5.69 -40.58
CA GLY A 326 -3.15 6.21 -40.72
C GLY A 326 -4.14 5.10 -40.35
N GLN A 327 -4.27 4.77 -39.07
CA GLN A 327 -5.40 3.98 -38.54
C GLN A 327 -5.86 4.60 -37.23
N GLY A 328 -6.92 5.40 -37.32
CA GLY A 328 -7.71 5.80 -36.15
C GLY A 328 -8.45 4.57 -35.63
N ARG A 329 -8.17 4.20 -34.39
CA ARG A 329 -9.09 3.40 -33.56
C ARG A 329 -9.74 4.35 -32.56
N PRO A 330 -11.05 4.23 -32.30
CA PRO A 330 -11.78 5.15 -31.45
C PRO A 330 -11.25 5.03 -30.03
N GLY A 331 -10.82 6.15 -29.47
CA GLY A 331 -10.58 6.26 -28.04
C GLY A 331 -11.88 5.95 -27.30
N ARG A 332 -11.80 5.07 -26.30
CA ARG A 332 -12.82 5.00 -25.26
C ARG A 332 -12.95 6.40 -24.65
N PRO A 333 -14.17 6.96 -24.52
CA PRO A 333 -14.33 8.24 -23.87
C PRO A 333 -13.91 8.12 -22.40
N ALA A 334 -13.44 9.24 -21.86
CA ALA A 334 -13.29 9.47 -20.43
C ALA A 334 -14.57 9.05 -19.69
N ALA A 335 -14.39 8.59 -18.44
CA ALA A 335 -15.43 8.22 -17.47
C ALA A 335 -16.71 9.05 -17.71
N SER A 336 -17.78 8.37 -18.12
CA SER A 336 -19.05 9.04 -18.41
C SER A 336 -19.66 9.53 -17.11
N GLU A 337 -20.44 10.61 -17.23
CA GLU A 337 -21.24 11.24 -16.17
C GLU A 337 -22.17 10.26 -15.41
N LEU A 338 -22.33 9.02 -15.90
CA LEU A 338 -23.08 7.96 -15.24
C LEU A 338 -22.42 7.43 -13.96
N GLU A 339 -21.08 7.38 -13.88
CA GLU A 339 -20.36 6.92 -12.67
C GLU A 339 -20.48 7.90 -11.48
N LEU A 340 -20.95 9.13 -11.72
CA LEU A 340 -21.20 10.14 -10.67
C LEU A 340 -22.42 9.81 -9.82
N LEU A 341 -23.44 9.17 -10.39
CA LEU A 341 -24.77 9.02 -9.77
C LEU A 341 -24.90 7.77 -8.87
N GLU A 342 -23.98 6.81 -8.95
CA GLU A 342 -24.14 5.51 -8.27
C GLU A 342 -23.84 5.57 -6.76
N CYS A 343 -23.03 6.53 -6.28
CA CYS A 343 -22.71 6.66 -4.85
C CYS A 343 -23.70 7.56 -4.07
N GLU A 344 -24.62 8.27 -4.74
CA GLU A 344 -25.62 9.15 -4.11
C GLU A 344 -26.94 8.42 -3.75
N GLY A 345 -26.99 7.09 -3.91
CA GLY A 345 -28.20 6.29 -3.68
C GLY A 345 -28.42 5.83 -2.23
N SER A 346 -29.55 6.29 -1.67
CA SER A 346 -30.23 5.82 -0.44
C SER A 346 -29.69 6.32 0.90
N SER A 347 -30.16 7.51 1.28
CA SER A 347 -30.49 7.86 2.67
C SER A 347 -31.76 7.16 3.13
#